data_AF-A0A2V5X6H5-F1
#
_entry.id   AF-A0A2V5X6H5-F1
#
_cell.length_a   1.000
_cell.length_b   1.000
_cell.length_c   1.000
_cell.angle_alpha   90.00
_cell.angle_beta   90.00
_cell.angle_gamma   90.00
#
_symmetry.space_group_name_H-M   'P 1'
#
loop_
_entity.id
_entity.type
_entity.pdbx_description
1 polymer ?
#
loop_
_entity_poly.entity_id
_entity_poly.type
_entity_poly.pdbx_seq_one_letter_code
_entity_poly.pdbx_strand_id
1 'polypeptide(L)' 'MSTIQEIAEAIEQLPVKEQIQLLNELPHHLKISADDAAWPKLAELAFAFWDNPDDAIYDTL' A
#
# COMPACT_ATOMS: atom_id res chain seq x y z
N MET A 1 -15.79 15.76 -10.75
CA MET A 1 -14.97 14.86 -9.91
C MET A 1 -13.52 15.32 -10.02
N SER A 2 -12.72 15.08 -8.98
CA SER A 2 -11.28 15.37 -9.07
C SER A 2 -10.61 14.25 -9.86
N THR A 3 -9.64 14.58 -10.71
CA THR A 3 -8.85 13.61 -11.48
C THR A 3 -8.23 12.53 -10.59
N ILE A 4 -7.90 12.85 -9.34
CA ILE A 4 -7.39 11.87 -8.36
C ILE A 4 -8.43 10.83 -7.98
N GLN A 5 -9.69 11.25 -7.87
CA GLN A 5 -10.80 10.39 -7.48
C GLN A 5 -11.14 9.40 -8.60
N GLU A 6 -11.11 9.87 -9.85
CA GLU A 6 -11.29 9.02 -11.04
C GLU A 6 -10.15 7.99 -11.19
N ILE A 7 -8.91 8.38 -10.87
CA ILE A 7 -7.78 7.44 -10.84
C ILE A 7 -7.96 6.38 -9.76
N ALA A 8 -8.40 6.77 -8.56
CA ALA A 8 -8.63 5.81 -7.46
C ALA A 8 -9.72 4.79 -7.83
N GLU A 9 -10.86 5.25 -8.33
CA GLU A 9 -11.94 4.36 -8.78
C GLU A 9 -11.48 3.44 -9.92
N ALA A 10 -10.69 3.95 -10.86
CA ALA A 10 -10.14 3.12 -11.94
C ALA A 10 -9.23 2.00 -11.42
N ILE A 11 -8.41 2.26 -10.41
CA ILE A 11 -7.52 1.26 -9.80
C ILE A 11 -8.34 0.16 -9.11
N GLU A 12 -9.41 0.51 -8.40
CA GLU A 12 -10.26 -0.46 -7.69
C GLU A 12 -10.97 -1.42 -8.64
N GLN A 13 -11.28 -0.99 -9.87
CA GLN A 13 -11.94 -1.82 -10.88
C GLN A 13 -10.98 -2.71 -11.67
N LEU A 14 -9.65 -2.56 -11.51
CA LEU A 14 -8.68 -3.40 -12.21
C LEU A 14 -8.67 -4.82 -11.66
N PRO A 15 -8.44 -5.84 -12.51
CA PRO A 15 -8.10 -7.19 -12.05
C PRO A 15 -6.87 -7.18 -11.13
N VAL A 16 -6.84 -8.05 -10.12
CA VAL A 16 -5.74 -8.14 -9.14
C VAL A 16 -4.36 -8.23 -9.80
N LYS A 17 -4.25 -8.97 -10.90
CA LYS A 17 -2.99 -9.09 -11.66
C LYS A 17 -2.51 -7.73 -12.20
N GLU A 18 -3.43 -6.92 -12.70
CA GLU A 18 -3.14 -5.61 -13.26
C GLU A 18 -2.87 -4.59 -12.16
N GLN A 19 -3.54 -4.69 -11.00
CA GLN A 19 -3.21 -3.90 -9.81
C GLN A 19 -1.77 -4.17 -9.35
N ILE A 20 -1.34 -5.43 -9.32
CA ILE A 20 0.05 -5.80 -8.97
C ILE A 20 1.04 -5.25 -10.00
N GLN A 21 0.73 -5.31 -11.30
CA GLN A 21 1.59 -4.70 -12.32
C GLN A 21 1.70 -3.18 -12.12
N LEU A 22 0.56 -2.51 -11.91
CA LEU A 22 0.53 -1.08 -11.66
C LEU A 22 1.33 -0.70 -10.41
N LEU A 23 1.26 -1.48 -9.33
CA LEU A 23 2.05 -1.24 -8.11
C LEU A 23 3.57 -1.23 -8.38
N ASN A 24 4.05 -2.04 -9.34
CA ASN A 24 5.47 -2.08 -9.70
C ASN A 24 5.87 -0.89 -10.60
N GLU A 25 4.97 -0.41 -11.46
CA GLU A 25 5.26 0.63 -12.45
C GLU A 25 5.00 2.05 -11.93
N LEU A 26 3.95 2.24 -11.13
CA LEU A 26 3.48 3.53 -10.64
C LEU A 26 4.55 4.34 -9.87
N PRO A 27 5.40 3.74 -9.00
CA PRO A 27 6.47 4.49 -8.34
C PRO A 27 7.42 5.18 -9.32
N HIS A 28 7.74 4.54 -10.45
CA HIS A 28 8.58 5.11 -11.50
C HIS A 28 7.94 6.34 -12.14
N HIS A 29 6.62 6.29 -12.38
CA HIS A 29 5.87 7.42 -12.94
C HIS A 29 5.71 8.58 -11.95
N LEU A 30 5.61 8.27 -10.66
CA LEU A 30 5.50 9.25 -9.59
C LEU A 30 6.85 9.84 -9.14
N LYS A 31 7.95 9.45 -9.81
CA LYS A 31 9.32 9.85 -9.47
C LYS A 31 9.70 9.50 -8.03
N ILE A 32 9.08 8.46 -7.47
CA ILE A 32 9.44 7.89 -6.18
C ILE A 32 10.75 7.12 -6.40
N SER A 33 11.75 7.35 -5.55
CA SER A 33 13.03 6.64 -5.69
C SER A 33 12.86 5.14 -5.44
N ALA A 34 13.72 4.31 -6.02
CA ALA A 34 13.69 2.87 -5.77
C ALA A 34 13.88 2.56 -4.28
N ASP A 35 14.66 3.39 -3.57
CA ASP A 35 14.83 3.30 -2.13
C ASP A 35 13.51 3.59 -1.41
N ASP A 36 12.84 4.71 -1.73
CA ASP A 36 11.52 5.09 -1.18
C ASP A 36 10.45 4.02 -1.43
N ALA A 37 10.49 3.35 -2.58
CA ALA A 37 9.60 2.23 -2.92
C ALA A 37 9.96 0.92 -2.19
N ALA A 38 11.19 0.76 -1.70
CA ALA A 38 11.65 -0.43 -0.97
C ALA A 38 11.32 -0.37 0.53
N TRP A 39 11.17 0.82 1.12
CA TRP A 39 10.85 0.98 2.54
C TRP A 39 9.55 0.28 2.97
N PRO A 40 8.42 0.40 2.24
CA PRO A 40 7.19 -0.31 2.62
C PRO A 40 7.37 -1.82 2.63
N LYS A 41 8.11 -2.35 1.65
CA LYS A 41 8.39 -3.79 1.52
C LYS A 41 9.30 -4.32 2.62
N LEU A 42 10.24 -3.50 3.10
CA LEU A 42 11.06 -3.82 4.28
C LEU A 42 10.25 -3.70 5.58
N ALA A 43 9.30 -2.76 5.63
CA ALA A 43 8.41 -2.54 6.77
C ALA A 43 7.32 -3.62 6.92
N GLU A 44 6.97 -4.37 5.86
CA GLU A 44 6.02 -5.49 5.93
C GLU A 44 6.37 -6.52 7.02
N LEU A 45 7.66 -6.80 7.23
CA LEU A 45 8.11 -7.70 8.30
C LEU A 45 7.86 -7.13 9.71
N ALA A 46 7.85 -5.80 9.84
CA ALA A 46 7.51 -5.14 11.09
C ALA A 46 6.00 -5.12 11.35
N PHE A 47 5.14 -5.26 10.34
CA PHE A 47 3.69 -5.30 10.56
C PHE A 47 3.26 -6.51 11.38
N ALA A 48 3.90 -7.68 11.20
CA ALA A 48 3.65 -8.85 12.04
C ALA A 48 4.05 -8.65 13.51
N PHE A 49 4.98 -7.73 13.80
CA PHE A 49 5.33 -7.36 15.17
C PHE A 49 4.25 -6.49 15.84
N TRP A 50 3.53 -5.68 15.05
CA TRP A 50 2.42 -4.84 15.52
C TRP A 50 1.07 -5.56 15.54
N ASP A 51 0.92 -6.69 14.84
CA ASP A 51 -0.24 -7.58 14.92
C ASP A 51 -0.14 -8.49 16.15
N ASN A 52 -0.12 -7.88 17.33
CA ASN A 52 0.01 -8.55 18.61
C ASN A 52 -1.39 -8.80 19.22
N PRO A 53 -1.81 -10.06 19.44
CA PRO A 53 -3.10 -10.36 20.07
C PRO A 53 -3.23 -9.82 21.49
N ASP A 54 -2.11 -9.58 22.19
CA ASP A 54 -2.13 -8.98 23.53
C ASP A 54 -2.43 -7.47 23.49
N ASP A 55 -2.25 -6.80 22.33
CA ASP A 55 -2.59 -5.39 22.15
C ASP A 55 -4.10 -5.17 22.12
N ALA A 56 -4.89 -6.19 21.76
CA ALA A 56 -6.36 -6.14 21.75
C ALA A 56 -6.97 -5.83 23.13
N ILE A 57 -6.21 -6.04 24.21
CA ILE A 57 -6.62 -5.70 25.58
C ILE A 57 -6.68 -4.17 25.75
N TYR A 58 -5.81 -3.42 25.06
CA TYR A 58 -5.74 -1.97 25.15
C TYR A 58 -6.78 -1.24 24.28
N ASP A 59 -7.37 -1.92 23.29
CA ASP A 59 -8.45 -1.37 22.45
C ASP A 59 -9.74 -1.07 23.23
N THR A 60 -9.87 -1.62 24.44
CA THR A 60 -11.08 -1.52 25.28
C THR A 60 -10.94 -0.56 26.47
N LEU A 61 -9.84 0.19 26.56
CA LEU A 61 -9.59 1.18 27.61
C LEU A 61 -10.07 2.59 27.24
#